data_AF-A0A1I2M925-F1
#
_entry.id   AF-A0A1I2M925-F1
#
_cell.length_a   1.000
_cell.length_b   1.000
_cell.length_c   1.000
_cell.angle_alpha   90.00
_cell.angle_beta   90.00
_cell.angle_gamma   90.00
#
_symmetry.space_group_name_H-M   'P 1'
#
loop_
_entity.id
_entity.type
_entity.pdbx_description
1 polymer ?
#
loop_
_entity_poly.entity_id
_entity_poly.type
_entity_poly.pdbx_seq_one_letter_code
_entity_poly.pdbx_strand_id
1 'polypeptide(L)'
;MSRKKYTYDKDMVLDLVSNSKKKYTEIAKETNCPYSTVIYYGRKIRGQPRRVDVPINSIELNPNPNRTPKETIKLNEDPDIFWIEEQDVFINEAEVQVSHMIRSAKILGIKKLHITVRK
;
A
#
# COMPACT_ATOMS: atom_id res chain seq x y z
N MET A 1 17.85 26.54 24.82
CA MET A 1 18.26 26.33 23.41
C MET A 1 17.08 26.64 22.50
N SER A 2 17.15 27.73 21.72
CA SER A 2 16.09 28.09 20.76
C SER A 2 16.12 27.13 19.57
N ARG A 3 15.04 26.39 19.33
CA ARG A 3 14.89 25.55 18.13
C ARG A 3 14.83 26.48 16.92
N LYS A 4 15.85 26.44 16.05
CA LYS A 4 15.83 27.15 14.77
C LYS A 4 14.60 26.70 13.98
N LYS A 5 13.62 27.58 13.84
CA LYS A 5 12.46 27.36 12.96
C LYS A 5 12.90 27.72 11.55
N TYR A 6 12.89 26.73 10.66
CA TYR A 6 13.16 26.95 9.25
C TYR A 6 11.83 27.19 8.55
N THR A 7 11.67 28.36 7.95
CA THR A 7 10.61 28.64 6.99
C THR A 7 11.08 28.18 5.63
N TYR A 8 10.52 27.08 5.14
CA TYR A 8 10.71 26.60 3.78
C TYR A 8 9.35 26.21 3.21
N ASP A 9 9.20 26.37 1.91
CA ASP A 9 8.01 25.90 1.20
C ASP A 9 8.08 24.38 1.05
N LYS A 10 7.15 23.68 1.70
CA LYS A 10 7.09 22.23 1.70
C LYS A 10 6.73 21.69 0.32
N ASP A 11 5.86 22.37 -0.41
CA ASP A 11 5.35 21.89 -1.69
C ASP A 11 6.45 22.00 -2.75
N MET A 12 7.22 23.09 -2.73
CA MET A 12 8.42 23.25 -3.56
C MET A 12 9.47 22.15 -3.29
N VAL A 13 9.69 21.78 -2.02
CA VAL A 13 10.62 20.67 -1.66
C VAL A 13 10.10 19.34 -2.21
N LEU A 14 8.80 19.05 -2.08
CA LEU A 14 8.22 17.81 -2.55
C LEU A 14 8.29 17.70 -4.09
N ASP A 15 7.98 18.78 -4.80
CA ASP A 15 8.04 18.85 -6.26
C ASP A 15 9.47 18.60 -6.77
N LEU A 16 10.46 19.30 -6.18
CA LEU A 16 11.87 19.10 -6.53
C LEU A 16 12.37 17.68 -6.21
N VAL A 17 11.93 17.08 -5.11
CA VAL A 17 12.36 15.72 -4.73
C VAL A 17 11.74 14.65 -5.62
N SER A 18 10.49 14.85 -6.06
CA SER A 18 9.72 13.92 -6.90
C SER A 18 10.10 14.02 -8.37
N ASN A 19 10.10 15.24 -8.91
CA ASN A 19 10.12 15.50 -10.34
C ASN A 19 11.51 15.90 -10.86
N SER A 20 12.41 16.36 -9.97
CA SER A 20 13.77 16.74 -10.35
C SER A 20 14.79 15.62 -10.16
N LYS A 21 15.83 15.62 -11.02
CA LYS A 21 17.03 14.79 -10.87
C LYS A 21 18.11 15.45 -10.00
N LYS A 22 17.82 16.60 -9.39
CA LYS A 22 18.75 17.31 -8.49
C LYS A 22 19.15 16.47 -7.29
N LYS A 23 20.36 16.70 -6.79
CA LYS A 23 20.82 16.07 -5.54
C LYS A 23 20.12 16.72 -4.35
N TYR A 24 19.94 15.96 -3.26
CA TYR A 24 19.32 16.50 -2.03
C TYR A 24 20.05 17.73 -1.48
N THR A 25 21.35 17.84 -1.73
CA THR A 25 22.17 19.01 -1.35
C THR A 25 21.80 20.27 -2.13
N GLU A 26 21.42 20.13 -3.41
CA GLU A 26 21.02 21.25 -4.27
C GLU A 26 19.61 21.71 -3.88
N ILE A 27 18.70 20.77 -3.66
CA ILE A 27 17.33 21.05 -3.21
C ILE A 27 17.34 21.79 -1.86
N ALA A 28 18.19 21.38 -0.91
CA ALA A 28 18.32 22.05 0.38
C ALA A 28 18.77 23.51 0.26
N LYS A 29 19.68 23.81 -0.70
CA LYS A 29 20.14 25.17 -0.97
C LYS A 29 19.06 26.03 -1.62
N GLU A 30 18.32 25.48 -2.57
CA GLU A 30 17.27 26.20 -3.31
C GLU A 30 16.03 26.50 -2.45
N THR A 31 15.67 25.58 -1.56
CA THR A 31 14.44 25.69 -0.76
C THR A 31 14.68 26.28 0.63
N ASN A 32 15.94 26.55 0.98
CA ASN A 32 16.37 26.89 2.34
C ASN A 32 15.90 25.87 3.41
N CYS A 33 15.60 24.65 2.97
CA CYS A 33 15.13 23.55 3.80
C CYS A 33 16.34 22.81 4.40
N PRO A 34 16.29 22.41 5.68
CA PRO A 34 17.34 21.57 6.26
C PRO A 34 17.56 20.30 5.45
N TYR A 35 18.83 19.97 5.19
CA TYR A 35 19.21 18.79 4.40
C TYR A 35 18.61 17.49 4.93
N SER A 36 18.52 17.33 6.27
CA SER A 36 17.89 16.18 6.92
C SER A 36 16.41 16.04 6.55
N THR A 37 15.69 17.15 6.46
CA THR A 37 14.28 17.19 6.06
C THR A 37 14.12 16.82 4.59
N VAL A 38 15.00 17.29 3.71
CA VAL A 38 15.00 16.91 2.28
C VAL A 38 15.25 15.41 2.11
N ILE A 39 16.21 14.84 2.86
CA ILE A 39 16.44 13.38 2.85
C ILE A 39 15.21 12.62 3.32
N TYR A 40 14.55 13.09 4.39
CA TYR A 40 13.35 12.45 4.92
C TYR A 40 12.26 12.38 3.85
N TYR A 41 11.97 13.48 3.15
CA TYR A 41 11.02 13.48 2.03
C TYR A 41 11.49 12.62 0.86
N GLY A 42 12.78 12.65 0.53
CA GLY A 42 13.39 11.82 -0.51
C GLY A 42 13.20 10.33 -0.27
N ARG A 43 13.47 9.85 0.95
CA ARG A 43 13.25 8.47 1.35
C ARG A 43 11.77 8.11 1.37
N LYS A 44 10.91 9.04 1.81
CA LYS A 44 9.47 8.83 1.81
C LYS A 44 8.91 8.70 0.40
N ILE A 45 9.36 9.50 -0.57
CA ILE A 45 8.86 9.46 -1.96
C ILE A 45 9.49 8.30 -2.75
N ARG A 46 10.81 8.11 -2.66
CA ARG A 46 11.52 7.10 -3.47
C ARG A 46 11.54 5.71 -2.84
N GLY A 47 11.39 5.62 -1.52
CA GLY A 47 11.40 4.37 -0.75
C GLY A 47 10.02 3.78 -0.48
N GLN A 48 8.93 4.47 -0.83
CA GLN A 48 7.63 3.80 -0.94
C GLN A 48 7.67 2.95 -2.22
N PRO A 49 7.48 1.62 -2.16
CA PRO A 49 7.13 0.88 -3.36
C PRO A 49 5.92 1.60 -3.95
N ARG A 50 5.98 1.98 -5.23
CA ARG A 50 4.89 2.70 -5.93
C ARG A 50 3.58 2.05 -5.50
N ARG A 51 2.84 2.71 -4.61
CA ARG A 51 1.41 2.46 -4.49
C ARG A 51 0.89 2.97 -5.81
N VAL A 52 0.71 2.04 -6.75
CA VAL A 52 -0.09 2.29 -7.92
C VAL A 52 -1.45 2.60 -7.31
N ASP A 53 -1.74 3.88 -7.08
CA ASP A 53 -3.10 4.34 -6.96
C ASP A 53 -3.70 4.04 -8.33
N VAL A 54 -4.22 2.82 -8.47
CA VAL A 54 -5.06 2.45 -9.58
C VAL A 54 -6.22 3.45 -9.50
N PRO A 55 -6.37 4.35 -10.49
CA PRO A 55 -7.54 5.20 -10.51
C PRO A 55 -8.76 4.27 -10.51
N ILE A 56 -9.66 4.48 -9.55
CA ILE A 56 -10.88 3.68 -9.34
C ILE A 56 -11.84 3.73 -10.56
N ASN A 57 -11.49 4.42 -11.66
CA ASN A 57 -12.36 4.66 -12.81
C ASN A 57 -11.92 4.00 -14.13
N SER A 58 -11.09 2.97 -14.13
CA SER A 58 -10.85 2.20 -15.38
C SER A 58 -10.62 0.72 -15.14
N ILE A 59 -11.52 0.08 -14.37
CA ILE A 59 -11.86 -1.30 -14.65
C ILE A 59 -12.97 -1.24 -15.70
N GLU A 60 -12.56 -1.22 -16.98
CA GLU A 60 -13.43 -1.79 -18.00
C GLU A 60 -13.61 -3.26 -17.62
N LEU A 61 -14.70 -3.50 -16.89
CA LEU A 61 -15.33 -4.79 -16.76
C LEU A 61 -15.59 -5.28 -18.17
N ASN A 62 -14.72 -6.15 -18.70
CA ASN A 62 -15.20 -7.16 -19.62
C ASN A 62 -16.03 -8.11 -18.77
N PRO A 63 -17.37 -8.13 -18.89
CA PRO A 63 -18.18 -9.03 -18.11
C PRO A 63 -17.99 -10.41 -18.73
N ASN A 64 -17.18 -11.26 -18.10
CA ASN A 64 -17.31 -12.69 -18.31
C ASN A 64 -18.61 -13.11 -17.58
N PRO A 65 -19.68 -13.50 -18.28
CA PRO A 65 -21.03 -13.52 -17.72
C PRO A 65 -21.32 -14.72 -16.80
N ASN A 66 -20.31 -15.46 -16.32
CA ASN A 66 -20.55 -16.81 -15.80
C ASN A 66 -19.96 -17.19 -14.44
N ARG A 67 -19.45 -16.28 -13.60
CA ARG A 67 -19.11 -16.64 -12.22
C ARG A 67 -19.36 -15.49 -11.24
N THR A 68 -20.37 -15.66 -10.39
CA THR A 68 -20.53 -14.90 -9.15
C THR A 68 -20.08 -15.78 -7.98
N PRO A 69 -18.88 -15.61 -7.41
CA PRO A 69 -18.63 -16.06 -6.06
C PRO A 69 -19.25 -15.01 -5.13
N LYS A 70 -20.27 -15.42 -4.36
CA LYS A 70 -20.75 -14.64 -3.22
C LYS A 70 -19.64 -14.60 -2.16
N GLU A 71 -18.78 -13.60 -2.19
CA GLU A 71 -17.93 -13.29 -1.05
C GLU A 71 -18.83 -12.85 0.12
N THR A 72 -18.98 -13.74 1.11
CA THR A 72 -19.65 -13.40 2.37
C THR A 72 -18.59 -13.11 3.40
N ILE A 73 -18.21 -11.84 3.53
CA ILE A 73 -17.29 -11.38 4.57
C ILE A 73 -18.08 -11.33 5.89
N LYS A 74 -17.95 -12.36 6.73
CA LYS A 74 -18.44 -12.31 8.12
C LYS A 74 -17.30 -11.85 9.04
N LEU A 75 -17.38 -10.63 9.55
CA LEU A 75 -16.58 -10.21 10.69
C LEU A 75 -17.16 -10.87 11.95
N ASN A 76 -16.40 -11.79 12.56
CA ASN A 76 -16.71 -12.30 13.89
C ASN A 76 -16.13 -11.38 14.97
N GLU A 77 -16.71 -11.46 16.18
CA GLU A 77 -16.45 -10.59 17.33
C GLU A 77 -15.11 -10.85 18.05
N ASP A 78 -14.28 -11.77 17.54
CA ASP A 78 -12.93 -12.02 18.05
C ASP A 78 -11.88 -11.20 17.28
N PRO A 79 -11.20 -10.22 17.90
CA PRO A 79 -10.32 -9.26 17.20
C PRO A 79 -9.03 -9.87 16.64
N ASP A 80 -8.70 -11.10 17.01
CA ASP A 80 -7.45 -11.77 16.64
C ASP A 80 -7.63 -12.90 15.60
N ILE A 81 -8.87 -13.23 15.21
CA ILE A 81 -9.13 -14.37 14.31
C ILE A 81 -9.93 -13.92 13.08
N PHE A 82 -9.24 -13.87 11.95
CA PHE A 82 -9.83 -13.53 10.67
C PHE A 82 -10.10 -14.80 9.86
N TRP A 83 -11.33 -14.93 9.40
CA TRP A 83 -11.82 -16.08 8.66
C TRP A 83 -12.23 -15.62 7.26
N ILE A 84 -11.53 -16.13 6.25
CA ILE A 84 -11.97 -16.09 4.86
C ILE A 84 -12.28 -17.55 4.50
N GLU A 85 -13.51 -17.79 4.06
CA GLU A 85 -13.93 -19.09 3.54
C GLU A 85 -14.24 -18.92 2.06
N GLU A 86 -13.56 -19.70 1.22
CA GLU A 86 -13.78 -19.75 -0.22
C GLU A 86 -14.06 -21.20 -0.62
N GLN A 87 -15.10 -21.41 -1.42
CA GLN A 87 -15.59 -22.72 -1.85
C GLN A 87 -15.41 -22.85 -3.37
N ASP A 88 -15.27 -24.09 -3.85
CA ASP A 88 -15.18 -24.42 -5.29
C ASP A 88 -13.99 -23.80 -6.05
N VAL A 89 -12.81 -23.83 -5.43
CA VAL A 89 -11.56 -23.33 -6.01
C VAL A 89 -10.83 -24.44 -6.80
N PHE A 90 -10.48 -24.17 -8.06
CA PHE A 90 -9.64 -25.07 -8.83
C PHE A 90 -8.24 -25.16 -8.21
N ILE A 91 -7.65 -26.36 -8.16
CA ILE A 91 -6.33 -26.57 -7.52
C ILE A 91 -5.24 -25.62 -8.07
N ASN A 92 -5.31 -25.30 -9.37
CA ASN A 92 -4.37 -24.40 -10.04
C ASN A 92 -4.54 -22.93 -9.61
N GLU A 93 -5.73 -22.55 -9.15
CA GLU A 93 -6.07 -21.20 -8.68
C GLU A 93 -5.90 -21.07 -7.16
N ALA A 94 -5.91 -22.19 -6.44
CA ALA A 94 -5.81 -22.24 -4.98
C ALA A 94 -4.51 -21.63 -4.44
N GLU A 95 -3.37 -21.87 -5.09
CA GLU A 95 -2.09 -21.29 -4.66
C GLU A 95 -2.09 -19.75 -4.75
N VAL A 96 -2.71 -19.22 -5.81
CA VAL A 96 -2.82 -17.78 -6.05
C VAL A 96 -3.76 -17.15 -5.02
N GLN A 97 -4.90 -17.78 -4.76
CA GLN A 97 -5.88 -17.30 -3.80
C GLN A 97 -5.34 -17.33 -2.36
N VAL A 98 -4.69 -18.41 -1.94
CA VAL A 98 -4.05 -18.47 -0.61
C VAL A 98 -2.98 -17.39 -0.47
N SER A 99 -2.20 -17.15 -1.53
CA SER A 99 -1.21 -16.06 -1.56
C SER A 99 -1.87 -14.68 -1.41
N HIS A 100 -3.02 -14.46 -2.03
CA HIS A 100 -3.81 -13.24 -1.89
C HIS A 100 -4.36 -13.08 -0.46
N MET A 101 -4.93 -14.14 0.11
CA MET A 101 -5.43 -14.14 1.49
C MET A 101 -4.33 -13.78 2.50
N ILE A 102 -3.14 -14.37 2.37
CA ILE A 102 -2.00 -14.06 3.24
C ILE A 102 -1.57 -12.59 3.11
N ARG A 103 -1.56 -12.04 1.89
CA ARG A 103 -1.23 -10.62 1.66
C ARG A 103 -2.26 -9.71 2.32
N SER A 104 -3.55 -9.99 2.13
CA SER A 104 -4.64 -9.23 2.75
C SER A 104 -4.55 -9.30 4.28
N ALA A 105 -4.30 -10.47 4.85
CA ALA A 105 -4.13 -10.64 6.29
C ALA A 105 -2.97 -9.79 6.85
N LYS A 106 -1.84 -9.74 6.15
CA LYS A 106 -0.70 -8.88 6.53
C LYS A 106 -1.05 -7.40 6.50
N ILE A 107 -1.78 -6.94 5.50
CA ILE A 107 -2.22 -5.53 5.38
C ILE A 107 -3.15 -5.15 6.53
N LEU A 108 -4.02 -6.08 6.91
CA LEU A 108 -4.99 -5.91 8.00
C LEU A 108 -4.38 -6.09 9.40
N GLY A 109 -3.06 -6.37 9.50
CA GLY A 109 -2.37 -6.55 10.78
C GLY A 109 -2.69 -7.87 11.50
N ILE A 110 -3.29 -8.82 10.78
CA ILE A 110 -3.67 -10.14 11.33
C ILE A 110 -2.41 -10.99 11.49
N LYS A 111 -2.22 -11.53 12.69
CA LYS A 111 -1.01 -12.31 13.05
C LYS A 111 -1.15 -13.80 12.78
N LYS A 112 -2.37 -14.33 12.72
CA LYS A 112 -2.66 -15.76 12.53
C LYS A 112 -3.81 -15.93 11.54
N LEU A 113 -3.62 -16.80 10.56
CA LEU A 113 -4.62 -17.19 9.58
C LEU A 113 -4.94 -18.67 9.79
N HIS A 114 -6.22 -19.02 9.85
CA HIS A 114 -6.66 -20.41 9.95
C HIS A 114 -7.23 -20.85 8.60
N ILE A 115 -6.59 -21.84 7.96
CA ILE A 115 -7.01 -22.37 6.66
C ILE A 115 -7.61 -23.74 6.89
N THR A 116 -8.84 -23.96 6.44
CA THR A 116 -9.50 -25.26 6.48
C THR A 116 -9.68 -25.79 5.06
N VAL A 117 -9.09 -26.94 4.76
CA VAL A 117 -9.27 -27.63 3.47
C VAL A 117 -10.21 -28.81 3.70
N ARG A 118 -11.32 -28.86 2.95
CA ARG A 118 -12.28 -29.97 2.96
C ARG A 118 -12.17 -30.75 1.65
N LYS A 119 -12.36 -32.07 1.72
CA LYS A 119 -12.38 -32.99 0.57
C LYS A 119 -13.81 -33.22 0.12
#